data_AF-A0A3B8ZMC8-F1
#
_entry.id   AF-A0A3B8ZMC8-F1
#
_cell.length_a   1.000
_cell.length_b   1.000
_cell.length_c   1.000
_cell.angle_alpha   90.00
_cell.angle_beta   90.00
_cell.angle_gamma   90.00
#
_symmetry.space_group_name_H-M   'P 1'
#
loop_
_entity.id
_entity.type
_entity.pdbx_description
1 polymer ?
#
loop_
_entity_poly.entity_id
_entity_poly.type
_entity_poly.pdbx_seq_one_letter_code
_entity_poly.pdbx_strand_id
1 'polypeptide(L)'
;MILHRISCWPLFFASNFNLLKIWAQLGRQCLTVIALFCLHGSVPAPVRSSDTPTDERYADYFVASPSDPAETVWVDRLYEAMSHEQRIGQLLMIRAHSDRGEDHERQVRQTVEQFQVGGLCFFQGTAKRQAELTGQYQRLSPKVPLLVAMDAEWGLGMRLTHDTLSYPRSLTLGAISG
;
A
#
# COMPACT_ATOMS: atom_id res chain seq x y z
N MET A 1 -18.05 -48.03 10.69
CA MET A 1 -16.58 -48.01 10.74
C MET A 1 -16.13 -46.66 10.17
N ILE A 2 -15.82 -45.70 11.07
CA ILE A 2 -14.73 -44.71 10.97
C ILE A 2 -14.86 -43.71 9.78
N LEU A 3 -15.17 -42.40 9.84
CA LEU A 3 -15.03 -41.32 10.85
C LEU A 3 -13.75 -41.35 11.68
N HIS A 4 -12.63 -41.02 11.04
CA HIS A 4 -11.34 -40.55 11.59
C HIS A 4 -10.63 -39.88 10.38
N ARG A 5 -9.84 -38.81 10.45
CA ARG A 5 -9.17 -38.17 11.58
C ARG A 5 -8.63 -36.82 11.09
N ILE A 6 -8.98 -35.76 11.81
CA ILE A 6 -8.10 -34.60 11.97
C ILE A 6 -7.18 -34.95 13.15
N SER A 7 -5.89 -34.93 12.92
CA SER A 7 -4.80 -35.19 13.87
C SER A 7 -3.52 -34.76 13.16
N CYS A 8 -2.58 -34.02 13.71
CA CYS A 8 -2.29 -33.44 15.03
C CYS A 8 -1.46 -32.18 14.69
N TRP A 9 -1.32 -31.19 15.56
CA TRP A 9 -0.24 -31.15 16.53
C TRP A 9 -0.68 -30.33 17.75
N PRO A 10 -0.76 -30.94 18.93
CA PRO A 10 -0.56 -30.24 20.18
C PRO A 10 0.93 -30.34 20.56
N LEU A 11 1.46 -29.34 21.26
CA LEU A 11 2.16 -29.49 22.54
C LEU A 11 2.83 -28.17 22.96
N PHE A 12 2.87 -28.01 24.28
CA PHE A 12 3.50 -26.94 25.06
C PHE A 12 2.76 -25.61 25.12
N PHE A 13 1.96 -25.43 26.19
CA PHE A 13 2.44 -24.66 27.34
C PHE A 13 1.47 -24.84 28.52
N ALA A 14 1.92 -25.60 29.52
CA ALA A 14 1.40 -25.54 30.88
C ALA A 14 2.49 -24.93 31.75
N SER A 15 2.25 -23.73 32.29
CA SER A 15 2.72 -23.27 33.61
C SER A 15 2.60 -21.75 33.70
N ASN A 16 1.63 -21.26 34.49
CA ASN A 16 1.89 -20.31 35.57
C ASN A 16 0.57 -19.86 36.20
N PHE A 17 0.31 -20.36 37.42
CA PHE A 17 -0.88 -20.07 38.23
C PHE A 17 -0.91 -18.65 38.82
N ASN A 18 0.00 -17.75 38.41
CA ASN A 18 0.10 -16.38 38.91
C ASN A 18 -0.52 -15.32 37.97
N LEU A 19 -0.96 -15.69 36.77
CA LEU A 19 -1.57 -14.75 35.83
C LEU A 19 -3.05 -14.49 36.13
N LEU A 20 -3.80 -15.45 36.68
CA LEU A 20 -5.24 -15.29 36.93
C LEU A 20 -5.57 -14.18 37.96
N LYS A 21 -4.66 -13.91 38.91
CA LYS A 21 -4.88 -12.84 39.91
C LYS A 21 -4.67 -11.44 39.33
N ILE A 22 -3.76 -11.29 38.35
CA ILE A 22 -3.50 -10.01 37.67
C ILE A 22 -4.67 -9.65 36.74
N TRP A 23 -5.27 -10.65 36.07
CA TRP A 23 -6.46 -10.47 35.25
C TRP A 23 -7.70 -10.04 36.05
N ALA A 24 -7.89 -10.57 37.27
CA ALA A 24 -9.01 -10.20 38.12
C ALA A 24 -8.93 -8.76 38.69
N GLN A 25 -7.72 -8.21 38.83
CA GLN A 25 -7.51 -6.85 39.35
C GLN A 25 -7.59 -5.78 38.24
N LEU A 26 -7.21 -6.11 37.00
CA LEU A 26 -7.29 -5.21 35.84
C LEU A 26 -8.69 -5.15 35.21
N GLY A 27 -9.49 -6.23 35.30
CA GLY A 27 -10.85 -6.26 34.74
C GLY A 27 -11.82 -5.28 35.43
N ARG A 28 -11.53 -4.86 36.66
CA ARG A 28 -12.40 -3.95 37.43
C ARG A 28 -12.11 -2.47 37.21
N GLN A 29 -10.96 -2.13 36.62
CA GLN A 29 -10.62 -0.73 36.28
C GLN A 29 -11.01 -0.34 34.84
N CYS A 30 -11.12 -1.30 33.92
CA CYS A 30 -11.56 -1.00 32.54
C CYS A 30 -13.08 -0.81 32.41
N LEU A 31 -13.89 -1.48 33.23
CA LEU A 31 -15.36 -1.40 33.14
C LEU A 31 -15.91 -0.03 33.55
N THR A 32 -15.24 0.70 34.45
CA THR A 32 -15.68 2.03 34.88
C THR A 32 -15.39 3.12 33.84
N VAL A 33 -14.34 2.96 33.02
CA VAL A 33 -13.99 3.92 31.97
C VAL A 33 -14.89 3.76 30.73
N ILE A 34 -15.35 2.54 30.43
CA ILE A 34 -16.29 2.29 29.33
C ILE A 34 -17.70 2.83 29.67
N ALA A 35 -18.15 2.68 30.91
CA ALA A 35 -19.47 3.19 31.32
C ALA A 35 -19.58 4.72 31.30
N LEU A 36 -18.48 5.46 31.50
CA LEU A 36 -18.49 6.92 31.47
C LEU A 36 -18.56 7.50 30.04
N PHE A 37 -18.04 6.78 29.04
CA PHE A 37 -18.12 7.21 27.64
C PHE A 37 -19.50 6.97 27.01
N CYS A 38 -20.28 6.03 27.54
CA CYS A 38 -21.64 5.74 27.05
C CYS A 38 -22.70 6.73 27.55
N LEU A 39 -22.44 7.55 28.58
CA LEU A 39 -23.43 8.49 29.13
C LEU A 39 -23.27 9.94 28.65
N HIS A 40 -22.13 10.30 28.03
CA HIS A 40 -21.91 11.67 27.52
C HIS A 40 -21.29 11.74 26.11
N GLY A 41 -21.06 10.60 25.45
CA GLY A 41 -20.54 10.57 24.09
C GLY A 41 -21.68 10.47 23.07
N SER A 42 -22.13 11.60 22.54
CA SER A 42 -22.86 11.61 21.27
C SER A 42 -21.96 10.98 20.22
N VAL A 43 -22.26 9.74 19.81
CA VAL A 43 -21.67 9.12 18.63
C VAL A 43 -21.92 10.09 17.48
N PRO A 44 -20.90 10.68 16.84
CA PRO A 44 -21.15 11.54 15.69
C PRO A 44 -21.84 10.68 14.63
N ALA A 45 -22.99 11.14 14.18
CA ALA A 45 -23.77 10.47 13.15
C ALA A 45 -22.90 10.23 11.91
N PRO A 46 -23.15 9.16 11.12
CA PRO A 46 -22.52 9.01 9.82
C PRO A 46 -22.77 10.28 9.00
N VAL A 47 -21.69 10.89 8.48
CA VAL A 47 -21.73 12.07 7.63
C VAL A 47 -22.75 11.82 6.53
N ARG A 48 -23.85 12.57 6.56
CA ARG A 48 -24.93 12.43 5.59
C ARG A 48 -24.39 12.99 4.28
N SER A 49 -24.74 12.43 3.13
CA SER A 49 -24.29 12.97 1.82
C SER A 49 -24.70 14.44 1.58
N SER A 50 -25.57 14.99 2.43
CA SER A 50 -25.96 16.39 2.49
C SER A 50 -25.04 17.30 3.30
N ASP A 51 -24.04 16.75 3.99
CA ASP A 51 -23.05 17.50 4.78
C ASP A 51 -21.80 17.86 3.95
N THR A 52 -21.83 17.61 2.63
CA THR A 52 -20.88 18.23 1.71
C THR A 52 -21.05 19.74 1.83
N PRO A 53 -19.95 20.51 2.03
CA PRO A 53 -20.03 21.96 1.96
C PRO A 53 -20.64 22.33 0.60
N THR A 54 -21.86 22.85 0.59
CA THR A 54 -22.53 23.40 -0.60
C THR A 54 -21.90 24.72 -1.05
N ASP A 55 -20.70 25.02 -0.53
CA ASP A 55 -19.93 26.18 -0.88
C ASP A 55 -19.36 25.97 -2.28
N GLU A 56 -20.00 26.62 -3.26
CA GLU A 56 -19.61 26.63 -4.67
C GLU A 56 -18.14 26.99 -4.86
N ARG A 57 -17.52 27.72 -3.92
CA ARG A 57 -16.09 28.04 -3.93
C ARG A 57 -15.19 26.82 -3.85
N TYR A 58 -15.69 25.69 -3.34
CA TYR A 58 -14.94 24.43 -3.27
C TYR A 58 -15.27 23.45 -4.38
N ALA A 59 -16.29 23.74 -5.22
CA ALA A 59 -16.70 22.86 -6.31
C ALA A 59 -15.53 22.60 -7.28
N ASP A 60 -14.78 23.66 -7.61
CA ASP A 60 -13.67 23.58 -8.57
C ASP A 60 -12.44 22.78 -8.06
N TYR A 61 -12.32 22.51 -6.74
CA TYR A 61 -11.22 21.71 -6.20
C TYR A 61 -11.47 20.20 -6.25
N PHE A 62 -12.74 19.78 -6.40
CA PHE A 62 -13.14 18.37 -6.51
C PHE A 62 -13.57 17.97 -7.92
N VAL A 63 -13.65 18.93 -8.85
CA VAL A 63 -13.75 18.62 -10.28
C VAL A 63 -12.43 17.99 -10.69
N ALA A 64 -12.48 16.68 -10.96
CA ALA A 64 -11.41 16.01 -11.66
C ALA A 64 -11.06 16.87 -12.90
N SER A 65 -9.79 17.24 -13.05
CA SER A 65 -9.30 17.94 -14.24
C SER A 65 -9.98 17.32 -15.47
N PRO A 66 -10.58 18.12 -16.38
CA PRO A 66 -11.18 17.55 -17.57
C PRO A 66 -10.12 16.71 -18.27
N SER A 67 -10.31 15.39 -18.28
CA SER A 67 -9.43 14.48 -19.00
C SER A 67 -9.61 14.78 -20.48
N ASP A 68 -8.52 14.76 -21.23
CA ASP A 68 -8.60 14.89 -22.69
C ASP A 68 -9.60 13.81 -23.19
N PRO A 69 -10.61 14.16 -24.01
CA PRO A 69 -11.55 13.16 -24.53
C PRO A 69 -10.86 11.94 -25.16
N ALA A 70 -9.68 12.13 -25.75
CA ALA A 70 -8.86 11.03 -26.27
C ALA A 70 -8.33 10.10 -25.16
N GLU A 71 -7.92 10.67 -24.01
CA GLU A 71 -7.51 9.90 -22.83
C GLU A 71 -8.68 9.11 -22.26
N THR A 72 -9.87 9.72 -22.13
CA THR A 72 -11.07 9.03 -21.64
C THR A 72 -11.40 7.82 -22.52
N VAL A 73 -11.44 8.01 -23.85
CA VAL A 73 -11.71 6.91 -24.79
C VAL A 73 -10.66 5.81 -24.71
N TRP A 74 -9.39 6.15 -24.49
CA TRP A 74 -8.33 5.16 -24.32
C TRP A 74 -8.48 4.38 -23.02
N VAL A 75 -8.74 5.06 -21.89
CA VAL A 75 -8.97 4.44 -20.58
C VAL A 75 -10.18 3.51 -20.63
N ASP A 76 -11.29 3.97 -21.19
CA ASP A 76 -12.54 3.20 -21.27
C ASP A 76 -12.32 1.92 -22.08
N ARG A 77 -11.69 2.01 -23.25
CA ARG A 77 -11.38 0.84 -24.09
C ARG A 77 -10.50 -0.18 -23.38
N LEU A 78 -9.47 0.29 -22.66
CA LEU A 78 -8.62 -0.61 -21.87
C LEU A 78 -9.41 -1.26 -20.74
N TYR A 79 -10.21 -0.49 -20.02
CA TYR A 79 -11.00 -0.97 -18.90
C TYR A 79 -12.04 -2.01 -19.32
N GLU A 80 -12.75 -1.75 -20.41
CA GLU A 80 -13.73 -2.67 -21.00
C GLU A 80 -13.09 -3.98 -21.49
N ALA A 81 -11.86 -3.92 -22.00
CA ALA A 81 -11.12 -5.08 -22.47
C ALA A 81 -10.51 -5.95 -21.35
N MET A 82 -10.50 -5.49 -20.09
CA MET A 82 -9.94 -6.22 -18.96
C MET A 82 -10.94 -7.16 -18.28
N SER A 83 -10.47 -8.34 -17.88
CA SER A 83 -11.20 -9.22 -16.96
C SER A 83 -11.30 -8.61 -15.56
N HIS A 84 -12.18 -9.17 -14.72
CA HIS A 84 -12.32 -8.72 -13.33
C HIS A 84 -10.99 -8.84 -12.55
N GLU A 85 -10.29 -9.95 -12.73
CA GLU A 85 -9.00 -10.23 -12.09
C GLU A 85 -7.92 -9.26 -12.58
N GLN A 86 -7.90 -8.92 -13.87
CA GLN A 86 -6.96 -7.93 -14.41
C GLN A 86 -7.21 -6.55 -13.82
N ARG A 87 -8.48 -6.14 -13.67
CA ARG A 87 -8.84 -4.88 -13.00
C ARG A 87 -8.37 -4.85 -11.55
N ILE A 88 -8.49 -5.96 -10.82
CA ILE A 88 -7.93 -6.08 -9.47
C ILE A 88 -6.40 -5.97 -9.51
N GLY A 89 -5.74 -6.64 -10.46
CA GLY A 89 -4.29 -6.54 -10.67
C GLY A 89 -3.81 -5.10 -10.81
N GLN A 90 -4.54 -4.27 -11.56
CA GLN A 90 -4.22 -2.85 -11.75
C GLN A 90 -4.23 -2.02 -10.46
N LEU A 91 -4.90 -2.48 -9.39
CA LEU A 91 -4.93 -1.82 -8.09
C LEU A 91 -3.73 -2.21 -7.20
N LEU A 92 -2.91 -3.16 -7.64
CA LEU A 92 -1.79 -3.69 -6.87
C LEU A 92 -0.46 -3.13 -7.35
N MET A 93 0.38 -2.80 -6.38
CA MET A 93 1.76 -2.37 -6.59
C MET A 93 2.71 -3.28 -5.82
N ILE A 94 3.66 -3.89 -6.51
CA ILE A 94 4.58 -4.84 -5.88
C ILE A 94 5.96 -4.22 -5.65
N ARG A 95 6.65 -4.69 -4.62
CA ARG A 95 7.99 -4.22 -4.27
C ARG A 95 9.03 -4.86 -5.19
N ALA A 96 9.91 -4.03 -5.77
CA ALA A 96 11.06 -4.48 -6.54
C ALA A 96 12.37 -3.99 -5.91
N HIS A 97 13.43 -4.79 -6.02
CA HIS A 97 14.78 -4.48 -5.56
C HIS A 97 15.74 -4.78 -6.69
N SER A 98 16.76 -3.95 -6.86
CA SER A 98 17.80 -4.16 -7.90
C SER A 98 19.10 -4.73 -7.33
N ASP A 99 19.13 -5.04 -6.03
CA ASP A 99 20.28 -5.57 -5.28
C ASP A 99 20.10 -6.98 -4.71
N ARG A 100 18.98 -7.65 -5.00
CA ARG A 100 18.63 -8.97 -4.44
C ARG A 100 18.93 -10.17 -5.34
N GLY A 101 19.54 -9.94 -6.50
CA GLY A 101 19.94 -11.00 -7.44
C GLY A 101 18.78 -11.62 -8.23
N GLU A 102 19.13 -12.59 -9.09
CA GLU A 102 18.25 -13.11 -10.14
C GLU A 102 16.99 -13.81 -9.62
N ASP A 103 17.04 -14.45 -8.46
CA ASP A 103 15.87 -15.17 -7.91
C ASP A 103 14.77 -14.20 -7.47
N HIS A 104 15.14 -13.07 -6.87
CA HIS A 104 14.19 -11.99 -6.57
C HIS A 104 13.61 -11.42 -7.87
N GLU A 105 14.46 -11.17 -8.87
CA GLU A 105 14.01 -10.67 -10.16
C GLU A 105 13.04 -11.63 -10.86
N ARG A 106 13.30 -12.94 -10.77
CA ARG A 106 12.42 -14.01 -11.30
C ARG A 106 11.07 -13.99 -10.60
N GLN A 107 11.04 -13.86 -9.28
CA GLN A 107 9.80 -13.76 -8.51
C GLN A 107 8.98 -12.52 -8.93
N VAL A 108 9.64 -11.36 -9.11
CA VAL A 108 8.98 -10.14 -9.58
C VAL A 108 8.40 -10.35 -10.98
N ARG A 109 9.17 -10.92 -11.92
CA ARG A 109 8.66 -11.23 -13.28
C ARG A 109 7.43 -12.13 -13.24
N GLN A 110 7.49 -13.23 -12.50
CA GLN A 110 6.36 -14.16 -12.36
C GLN A 110 5.12 -13.45 -11.80
N THR A 111 5.30 -12.59 -10.81
CA THR A 111 4.19 -11.84 -10.20
C THR A 111 3.56 -10.87 -11.21
N VAL A 112 4.38 -10.15 -11.98
CA VAL A 112 3.92 -9.24 -13.05
C VAL A 112 3.13 -10.01 -14.12
N GLU A 113 3.69 -11.10 -14.62
CA GLU A 113 3.07 -11.93 -15.67
C GLU A 113 1.77 -12.57 -15.18
N GLN A 114 1.77 -13.14 -13.98
CA GLN A 114 0.63 -13.89 -13.45
C GLN A 114 -0.54 -12.99 -13.06
N PHE A 115 -0.26 -11.89 -12.36
CA PHE A 115 -1.30 -11.05 -11.76
C PHE A 115 -1.58 -9.76 -12.54
N GLN A 116 -0.79 -9.45 -13.57
CA GLN A 116 -0.96 -8.25 -14.39
C GLN A 116 -1.09 -6.99 -13.51
N VAL A 117 -0.11 -6.84 -12.60
CA VAL A 117 -0.11 -5.77 -11.58
C VAL A 117 -0.08 -4.39 -12.23
N GLY A 118 -0.64 -3.38 -11.56
CA GLY A 118 -0.65 -2.01 -12.08
C GLY A 118 0.70 -1.30 -11.97
N GLY A 119 1.55 -1.72 -11.04
CA GLY A 119 2.83 -1.04 -10.85
C GLY A 119 3.88 -1.75 -10.00
N LEU A 120 5.06 -1.14 -9.99
CA LEU A 120 6.25 -1.55 -9.25
C LEU A 120 6.76 -0.40 -8.40
N CYS A 121 7.00 -0.65 -7.11
CA CYS A 121 7.69 0.28 -6.23
C CYS A 121 9.13 -0.20 -5.98
N PHE A 122 10.10 0.51 -6.55
CA PHE A 122 11.52 0.22 -6.35
C PHE A 122 12.01 0.68 -4.98
N PHE A 123 12.71 -0.23 -4.33
CA PHE A 123 13.41 -0.04 -3.08
C PHE A 123 14.92 -0.01 -3.37
N GLN A 124 15.73 -0.64 -2.54
CA GLN A 124 17.19 -0.53 -2.60
C GLN A 124 17.79 -1.11 -3.89
N GLY A 125 18.90 -0.48 -4.31
CA GLY A 125 19.87 -1.07 -5.21
C GLY A 125 20.69 -0.02 -5.98
N THR A 126 20.86 -0.19 -7.29
CA THR A 126 21.71 0.68 -8.13
C THR A 126 20.92 1.25 -9.31
N ALA A 127 21.21 2.50 -9.69
CA ALA A 127 20.52 3.20 -10.76
C ALA A 127 20.60 2.44 -12.09
N LYS A 128 21.79 1.97 -12.43
CA LYS A 128 22.01 1.19 -13.67
C LYS A 128 21.15 -0.07 -13.68
N ARG A 129 21.16 -0.86 -12.62
CA ARG A 129 20.42 -2.12 -12.57
C ARG A 129 18.91 -1.88 -12.54
N GLN A 130 18.44 -0.87 -11.81
CA GLN A 130 17.03 -0.48 -11.81
C GLN A 130 16.54 -0.08 -13.20
N ALA A 131 17.33 0.68 -13.98
CA ALA A 131 16.96 1.05 -15.35
C ALA A 131 16.84 -0.18 -16.27
N GLU A 132 17.79 -1.12 -16.18
CA GLU A 132 17.74 -2.38 -16.93
C GLU A 132 16.50 -3.21 -16.57
N LEU A 133 16.21 -3.35 -15.27
CA LEU A 133 15.07 -4.11 -14.77
C LEU A 133 13.74 -3.44 -15.13
N THR A 134 13.67 -2.11 -15.09
CA THR A 134 12.50 -1.36 -15.54
C THR A 134 12.17 -1.70 -16.99
N GLY A 135 13.17 -1.68 -17.88
CA GLY A 135 12.97 -2.08 -19.28
C GLY A 135 12.53 -3.54 -19.43
N GLN A 136 13.08 -4.45 -18.62
CA GLN A 136 12.68 -5.86 -18.62
C GLN A 136 11.23 -6.04 -18.19
N TYR A 137 10.82 -5.42 -17.09
CA TYR A 137 9.47 -5.57 -16.55
C TYR A 137 8.41 -4.90 -17.42
N GLN A 138 8.71 -3.74 -18.02
CA GLN A 138 7.77 -3.09 -18.94
C GLN A 138 7.44 -3.96 -20.16
N ARG A 139 8.40 -4.75 -20.66
CA ARG A 139 8.15 -5.70 -21.76
C ARG A 139 7.17 -6.83 -21.40
N LEU A 140 6.99 -7.11 -20.11
CA LEU A 140 6.03 -8.12 -19.63
C LEU A 140 4.59 -7.58 -19.57
N SER A 141 4.41 -6.26 -19.64
CA SER A 141 3.10 -5.60 -19.60
C SER A 141 2.85 -4.71 -20.82
N PRO A 142 2.67 -5.28 -22.03
CA PRO A 142 2.55 -4.52 -23.27
C PRO A 142 1.21 -3.80 -23.45
N LYS A 143 0.15 -4.20 -22.72
CA LYS A 143 -1.19 -3.60 -22.84
C LYS A 143 -1.35 -2.35 -21.98
N VAL A 144 -0.91 -2.43 -20.72
CA VAL A 144 -0.94 -1.32 -19.77
C VAL A 144 0.46 -1.19 -19.17
N PRO A 145 1.18 -0.10 -19.46
CA PRO A 145 2.51 0.12 -18.89
C PRO A 145 2.48 0.12 -17.36
N LEU A 146 3.48 -0.49 -16.74
CA LEU A 146 3.60 -0.52 -15.28
C LEU A 146 3.88 0.89 -14.76
N LEU A 147 3.12 1.32 -13.75
CA LEU A 147 3.47 2.51 -12.98
C LEU A 147 4.73 2.20 -12.15
N VAL A 148 5.82 2.91 -12.41
CA VAL A 148 7.07 2.75 -11.68
C VAL A 148 7.18 3.90 -10.68
N ALA A 149 7.20 3.56 -9.40
CA ALA A 149 7.46 4.51 -8.33
C ALA A 149 8.69 4.11 -7.52
N MET A 150 9.19 5.06 -6.76
CA MET A 150 10.17 4.83 -5.71
C MET A 150 9.97 5.90 -4.65
N ASP A 151 10.47 5.62 -3.47
CA ASP A 151 10.60 6.62 -2.44
C ASP A 151 11.91 7.39 -2.63
N ALA A 152 11.82 8.70 -2.89
CA ALA A 152 12.95 9.57 -3.24
C ALA A 152 12.82 10.96 -2.61
N GLU A 153 12.29 11.06 -1.38
CA GLU A 153 11.94 12.36 -0.77
C GLU A 153 13.14 13.28 -0.53
N TRP A 154 14.34 12.71 -0.44
CA TRP A 154 15.61 13.46 -0.33
C TRP A 154 16.59 13.05 -1.43
N GLY A 155 16.06 12.75 -2.63
CA GLY A 155 16.83 12.39 -3.81
C GLY A 155 16.94 10.88 -4.02
N LEU A 156 17.47 10.51 -5.19
CA LEU A 156 17.62 9.11 -5.59
C LEU A 156 18.52 8.33 -4.63
N GLY A 157 19.47 9.00 -3.97
CA GLY A 157 20.38 8.41 -2.99
C GLY A 157 19.67 7.79 -1.79
N MET A 158 18.37 8.06 -1.61
CA MET A 158 17.53 7.38 -0.63
C MET A 158 17.43 5.88 -0.82
N ARG A 159 17.38 5.45 -2.07
CA ARG A 159 17.23 4.03 -2.43
C ARG A 159 18.41 3.53 -3.25
N LEU A 160 19.09 4.43 -3.97
CA LEU A 160 20.19 4.15 -4.87
C LEU A 160 21.49 4.70 -4.28
N THR A 161 21.89 4.15 -3.13
CA THR A 161 22.84 4.75 -2.18
C THR A 161 24.27 4.92 -2.68
N HIS A 162 24.70 4.19 -3.70
CA HIS A 162 26.10 4.17 -4.14
C HIS A 162 26.39 4.99 -5.39
N ASP A 163 25.38 5.29 -6.21
CA ASP A 163 25.57 5.81 -7.56
C ASP A 163 24.67 7.01 -7.91
N THR A 164 24.01 7.62 -6.91
CA THR A 164 23.11 8.75 -7.15
C THR A 164 23.20 9.85 -6.09
N LEU A 165 22.60 11.00 -6.40
CA LEU A 165 22.64 12.19 -5.56
C LEU A 165 21.61 12.13 -4.42
N SER A 166 22.03 12.64 -3.26
CA SER A 166 21.15 12.93 -2.12
C SER A 166 21.04 14.43 -1.93
N TYR A 167 19.84 14.90 -1.59
CA TYR A 167 19.53 16.28 -1.24
C TYR A 167 19.35 16.43 0.27
N PRO A 168 19.42 17.66 0.82
CA PRO A 168 19.02 17.92 2.19
C PRO A 168 17.56 17.49 2.43
N ARG A 169 17.26 17.03 3.65
CA ARG A 169 15.89 16.63 4.03
C ARG A 169 14.96 17.85 4.01
N SER A 170 13.65 17.62 3.88
CA SER A 170 12.63 18.68 3.78
C SER A 170 12.71 19.73 4.90
N LEU A 171 13.01 19.32 6.13
CA LEU A 171 13.19 20.25 7.26
C LEU A 171 14.39 21.20 7.05
N THR A 172 15.49 20.69 6.49
CA THR A 172 16.68 21.49 6.18
C THR A 172 16.43 22.42 5.00
N LEU A 173 15.71 21.96 3.97
CA LEU A 173 15.32 22.80 2.83
C LEU A 173 14.48 24.01 3.27
N GLY A 174 13.57 23.81 4.23
CA GLY A 174 12.76 24.90 4.81
C GLY A 174 13.55 25.89 5.68
N ALA A 175 14.74 25.52 6.16
CA ALA A 175 15.59 26.37 7.00
C ALA A 175 16.62 27.18 6.20
N ILE A 176 16.69 27.00 4.88
CA ILE A 176 17.59 27.78 4.02
C ILE A 176 17.13 29.24 4.05
N SER A 177 17.94 30.09 4.67
CA SER A 177 17.73 31.54 4.71
C SER A 177 18.15 32.15 3.37
N GLY A 178 17.25 32.89 2.73
CA GLY A 178 17.51 33.67 1.51
C GLY A 178 18.02 35.07 1.82
#